data_AF-A0A9K3NEF9-F1
#
_entry.id   AF-A0A9K3NEF9-F1
#
_cell.length_a   1.000
_cell.length_b   1.000
_cell.length_c   1.000
_cell.angle_alpha   90.00
_cell.angle_beta   90.00
_cell.angle_gamma   90.00
#
_symmetry.space_group_name_H-M   'P 1'
#
loop_
_entity.id
_entity.type
_entity.pdbx_description
1 polymer ?
#
loop_
_entity_poly.entity_id
_entity_poly.type
_entity_poly.pdbx_seq_one_letter_code
_entity_poly.pdbx_strand_id
1 'polypeptide(L)'
;MNMTLDAEEISRLGLWGNYSIPKDNPYTTDKELEPEIWALGLSNPWRCSFDSENHSRFICGDVGKDQYEEINIIKKGGNYGWRVYEGPYATHPSYAPGGYTKPTSITTIFPVTGYTHDSVDASKGPASVVGGYFYRGAADPCLNGWYIYTDLYSYDIWAAIETTENSENFTSFSVPFGCAHDSPMECGFKPGAHNVPDLGYVLSLSEDNNKDVYLLTSNGVYRVAAPSRCRYHCSKERYSNVTRVASSGNLLQAASLVACFISFMVVI
;
A
#
# COMPACT_ATOMS: atom_id res chain seq x y z
N MET A 1 19.61 -5.48 -18.91
CA MET A 1 20.65 -6.53 -19.08
C MET A 1 20.08 -7.78 -18.43
N ASN A 2 19.55 -8.72 -19.22
CA ASN A 2 18.91 -9.93 -18.71
C ASN A 2 20.00 -10.88 -18.20
N MET A 3 20.06 -11.07 -16.89
CA MET A 3 20.87 -12.13 -16.28
C MET A 3 19.94 -13.25 -15.83
N THR A 4 19.69 -14.21 -16.71
CA THR A 4 19.19 -15.53 -16.31
C THR A 4 20.38 -16.48 -16.34
N LEU A 5 20.81 -16.94 -15.17
CA LEU A 5 21.85 -17.95 -15.03
C LEU A 5 21.31 -19.31 -15.52
N ASP A 6 22.14 -20.11 -16.18
CA ASP A 6 21.76 -21.45 -16.64
C ASP A 6 21.92 -22.52 -15.56
N ALA A 7 21.32 -23.69 -15.81
CA ALA A 7 21.25 -24.78 -14.83
C ALA A 7 22.62 -25.36 -14.43
N GLU A 8 23.63 -25.25 -15.29
CA GLU A 8 24.95 -25.83 -15.06
C GLU A 8 25.79 -24.90 -14.16
N GLU A 9 25.69 -23.59 -14.36
CA GLU A 9 26.22 -22.57 -13.45
C GLU A 9 25.55 -22.67 -12.06
N ILE A 10 24.23 -22.90 -12.04
CA ILE A 10 23.44 -23.10 -10.82
C ILE A 10 23.94 -24.33 -10.03
N SER A 11 24.22 -25.44 -10.73
CA SER A 11 24.73 -26.67 -10.10
C SER A 11 26.16 -26.50 -9.59
N ARG A 12 27.06 -25.87 -10.36
CA ARG A 12 28.46 -25.62 -9.96
C ARG A 12 28.57 -24.81 -8.67
N LEU A 13 27.69 -23.82 -8.50
CA LEU A 13 27.67 -22.99 -7.31
C LEU A 13 27.13 -23.74 -6.09
N GLY A 14 26.34 -24.81 -6.28
CA GLY A 14 25.72 -25.61 -5.23
C GLY A 14 24.21 -25.41 -5.05
N LEU A 15 23.53 -24.76 -6.02
CA LEU A 15 22.14 -24.21 -6.03
C LEU A 15 20.93 -25.15 -5.87
N TRP A 16 20.97 -25.97 -4.80
CA TRP A 16 19.82 -26.68 -4.25
C TRP A 16 19.68 -26.54 -2.72
N GLY A 17 18.93 -25.57 -2.21
CA GLY A 17 18.35 -24.40 -2.89
C GLY A 17 19.26 -23.19 -2.77
N ASN A 18 20.56 -23.34 -3.04
CA ASN A 18 21.60 -22.33 -2.85
C ASN A 18 21.11 -21.05 -3.55
N TYR A 19 21.16 -20.01 -2.78
CA TYR A 19 21.10 -18.64 -3.24
C TYR A 19 22.55 -18.15 -3.22
N SER A 20 22.88 -17.22 -4.09
CA SER A 20 24.09 -16.43 -3.92
C SER A 20 23.70 -15.13 -3.26
N ILE A 21 24.51 -14.65 -2.32
CA ILE A 21 24.36 -13.29 -1.83
C ILE A 21 24.77 -12.34 -2.97
N PRO A 22 23.89 -11.43 -3.41
CA PRO A 22 24.25 -10.42 -4.39
C PRO A 22 25.50 -9.68 -3.93
N LYS A 23 26.51 -9.56 -4.78
CA LYS A 23 27.78 -8.88 -4.43
C LYS A 23 27.58 -7.43 -4.04
N ASP A 24 26.48 -6.83 -4.50
CA ASP A 24 26.13 -5.48 -4.18
C ASP A 24 25.24 -5.36 -2.94
N ASN A 25 24.90 -6.43 -2.22
CA ASN A 25 24.17 -6.32 -0.95
C ASN A 25 24.89 -5.37 0.03
N PRO A 26 24.13 -4.57 0.81
CA PRO A 26 24.69 -3.47 1.60
C PRO A 26 25.65 -3.92 2.71
N TYR A 27 25.53 -5.16 3.21
CA TYR A 27 26.28 -5.66 4.36
C TYR A 27 27.24 -6.83 4.01
N THR A 28 27.62 -6.99 2.74
CA THR A 28 28.49 -8.11 2.29
C THR A 28 29.87 -8.17 2.95
N THR A 29 30.37 -7.03 3.46
CA THR A 29 31.65 -6.95 4.18
C THR A 29 31.50 -6.55 5.64
N ASP A 30 30.26 -6.46 6.13
CA ASP A 30 29.99 -6.16 7.52
C ASP A 30 30.40 -7.34 8.41
N LYS A 31 30.87 -7.06 9.63
CA LYS A 31 31.30 -8.09 10.59
C LYS A 31 30.27 -8.35 11.68
N GLU A 32 29.30 -7.46 11.83
CA GLU A 32 28.26 -7.47 12.86
C GLU A 32 26.90 -7.82 12.27
N LEU A 33 26.68 -7.49 10.99
CA LEU A 33 25.44 -7.76 10.27
C LEU A 33 25.59 -8.88 9.24
N GLU A 34 24.51 -9.63 9.05
CA GLU A 34 24.47 -10.71 8.07
C GLU A 34 24.43 -10.16 6.63
N PRO A 35 25.22 -10.75 5.70
CA PRO A 35 25.34 -10.25 4.33
C PRO A 35 24.06 -10.37 3.49
N GLU A 36 23.07 -11.16 3.92
CA GLU A 36 21.73 -11.27 3.34
C GLU A 36 20.85 -10.05 3.57
N ILE A 37 21.13 -9.25 4.61
CA ILE A 37 20.26 -8.13 5.00
C ILE A 37 20.22 -7.08 3.87
N TRP A 38 19.03 -6.72 3.42
CA TRP A 38 18.82 -5.62 2.47
C TRP A 38 18.48 -4.30 3.16
N ALA A 39 17.68 -4.37 4.22
CA ALA A 39 17.23 -3.25 5.03
C ALA A 39 16.95 -3.75 6.45
N LEU A 40 16.91 -2.83 7.42
CA LEU A 40 16.71 -3.11 8.83
C LEU A 40 15.80 -2.08 9.48
N GLY A 41 15.40 -2.31 10.73
CA GLY A 41 14.59 -1.35 11.49
C GLY A 41 13.11 -1.31 11.11
N LEU A 42 12.59 -2.35 10.48
CA LEU A 42 11.14 -2.58 10.35
C LEU A 42 10.61 -3.29 11.61
N SER A 43 9.34 -3.08 11.93
CA SER A 43 8.68 -3.69 13.10
C SER A 43 8.07 -5.05 12.76
N ASN A 44 6.99 -5.03 11.99
CA ASN A 44 6.19 -6.15 11.56
C ASN A 44 5.67 -5.85 10.14
N PRO A 45 6.51 -5.98 9.10
CA PRO A 45 6.11 -5.67 7.74
C PRO A 45 5.06 -6.68 7.23
N TRP A 46 3.97 -6.16 6.67
CA TRP A 46 2.89 -6.91 6.02
C TRP A 46 3.04 -6.85 4.49
N ARG A 47 1.99 -6.52 3.72
CA ARG A 47 2.07 -6.55 2.27
C ARG A 47 3.13 -5.57 1.78
N CYS A 48 4.11 -6.14 1.09
CA CYS A 48 5.04 -5.40 0.26
C CYS A 48 4.76 -5.60 -1.23
N SER A 49 4.88 -4.54 -2.01
CA SER A 49 4.70 -4.60 -3.46
C SER A 49 5.71 -3.72 -4.19
N PHE A 50 6.04 -4.15 -5.41
CA PHE A 50 6.73 -3.29 -6.36
C PHE A 50 5.71 -2.54 -7.18
N ASP A 51 6.03 -1.29 -7.53
CA ASP A 51 5.34 -0.61 -8.63
C ASP A 51 5.66 -1.34 -9.95
N SER A 52 4.63 -1.88 -10.60
CA SER A 52 4.78 -2.68 -11.82
C SER A 52 5.23 -1.87 -13.04
N GLU A 53 5.18 -0.54 -12.99
CA GLU A 53 5.77 0.34 -14.01
C GLU A 53 7.12 0.93 -13.58
N ASN A 54 7.45 0.90 -12.29
CA ASN A 54 8.71 1.41 -11.75
C ASN A 54 9.27 0.49 -10.65
N HIS A 55 9.92 -0.60 -11.04
CA HIS A 55 10.43 -1.63 -10.11
C HIS A 55 11.46 -1.14 -9.09
N SER A 56 11.96 0.11 -9.16
CA SER A 56 12.77 0.67 -8.07
C SER A 56 11.94 1.05 -6.84
N ARG A 57 10.62 1.14 -6.97
CA ARG A 57 9.69 1.47 -5.88
C ARG A 57 9.19 0.19 -5.24
N PHE A 58 9.86 -0.23 -4.18
CA PHE A 58 9.42 -1.31 -3.31
C PHE A 58 8.81 -0.71 -2.05
N ILE A 59 7.53 -0.93 -1.79
CA ILE A 59 6.81 -0.35 -0.66
C ILE A 59 6.25 -1.45 0.23
N CYS A 60 6.35 -1.28 1.54
CA CYS A 60 5.75 -2.16 2.53
C CYS A 60 4.82 -1.38 3.46
N GLY A 61 3.70 -1.99 3.84
CA GLY A 61 3.04 -1.64 5.11
C GLY A 61 3.81 -2.25 6.27
N ASP A 62 4.00 -1.50 7.35
CA ASP A 62 4.70 -1.95 8.56
C ASP A 62 3.84 -1.62 9.79
N VAL A 63 3.50 -2.67 10.55
CA VAL A 63 2.55 -2.59 11.65
C VAL A 63 3.24 -2.10 12.91
N GLY A 64 2.66 -1.05 13.48
CA GLY A 64 3.10 -0.43 14.72
C GLY A 64 2.87 -1.35 15.91
N LYS A 65 3.41 -0.95 17.06
CA LYS A 65 3.17 -1.66 18.30
C LYS A 65 2.00 -1.06 19.05
N ASP A 66 2.08 0.25 19.32
CA ASP A 66 1.18 0.92 20.25
C ASP A 66 0.49 2.15 19.62
N GLN A 67 1.08 2.80 18.62
CA GLN A 67 0.69 4.15 18.23
C GLN A 67 0.47 4.38 16.73
N TYR A 68 1.28 3.78 15.85
CA TYR A 68 1.36 4.25 14.47
C TYR A 68 1.61 3.15 13.44
N GLU A 69 0.78 3.16 12.40
CA GLU A 69 0.94 2.31 11.23
C GLU A 69 1.73 3.02 10.14
N GLU A 70 2.64 2.31 9.47
CA GLU A 70 3.61 2.88 8.56
C GLU A 70 3.48 2.37 7.13
N ILE A 71 3.70 3.24 6.15
CA ILE A 71 3.98 2.89 4.75
C ILE A 71 5.40 3.34 4.43
N ASN A 72 6.26 2.38 4.10
CA ASN A 72 7.70 2.59 3.93
C ASN A 72 8.15 2.27 2.50
N ILE A 73 8.85 3.20 1.84
CA ILE A 73 9.64 2.88 0.64
C ILE A 73 10.93 2.21 1.08
N ILE A 74 11.08 0.93 0.76
CA ILE A 74 12.20 0.09 1.16
C ILE A 74 13.41 0.33 0.26
N LYS A 75 14.53 0.74 0.87
CA LYS A 75 15.77 1.13 0.22
C LYS A 75 16.92 0.23 0.66
N LYS A 76 17.88 0.09 -0.23
CA LYS A 76 19.15 -0.59 0.01
C LYS A 76 19.87 -0.01 1.22
N GLY A 77 20.17 -0.85 2.20
CA GLY A 77 20.83 -0.48 3.46
C GLY A 77 20.00 0.45 4.35
N GLY A 78 18.70 0.61 4.06
CA GLY A 78 17.82 1.50 4.81
C GLY A 78 17.61 1.01 6.24
N ASN A 79 17.55 1.96 7.18
CA ASN A 79 17.16 1.72 8.57
C ASN A 79 15.85 2.47 8.86
N TYR A 80 14.76 1.73 9.09
CA TYR A 80 13.42 2.28 9.35
C TYR A 80 13.17 2.61 10.82
N GLY A 81 14.20 2.49 11.65
CA GLY A 81 14.24 3.08 12.98
C GLY A 81 13.57 2.25 14.06
N TRP A 82 12.79 1.22 13.76
CA TRP A 82 12.28 0.32 14.78
C TRP A 82 13.46 -0.36 15.48
N ARG A 83 13.55 -0.31 16.81
CA ARG A 83 12.52 0.09 17.77
C ARG A 83 12.81 1.41 18.50
N VAL A 84 13.63 2.29 17.94
CA VAL A 84 13.92 3.64 18.44
C VAL A 84 12.84 4.63 18.01
N TYR A 85 12.22 4.39 16.86
CA TYR A 85 11.07 5.13 16.35
C TYR A 85 9.90 4.17 16.07
N GLU A 86 8.69 4.70 16.21
CA GLU A 86 7.42 4.14 15.71
C GLU A 86 6.73 5.26 14.93
N GLY A 87 6.75 5.15 13.61
CA GLY A 87 6.46 6.23 12.69
C GLY A 87 7.30 7.48 12.98
N PRO A 88 6.68 8.65 13.17
CA PRO A 88 7.40 9.88 13.49
C PRO A 88 7.78 10.01 14.98
N TYR A 89 7.39 9.04 15.84
CA TYR A 89 7.50 9.16 17.29
C TYR A 89 8.72 8.41 17.82
N ALA A 90 9.56 9.09 18.60
CA ALA A 90 10.63 8.42 19.33
C ALA A 90 10.03 7.56 20.46
N THR A 91 10.49 6.32 20.54
CA THR A 91 10.04 5.39 21.58
C THR A 91 11.02 5.41 22.77
N HIS A 92 10.49 5.11 23.96
CA HIS A 92 11.28 4.95 25.18
C HIS A 92 10.92 3.64 25.87
N PRO A 93 11.28 2.49 25.28
CA PRO A 93 10.91 1.20 25.83
C PRO A 93 11.61 0.97 27.16
N SER A 94 10.85 0.58 28.18
CA SER A 94 11.34 0.25 29.52
C SER A 94 12.34 -0.91 29.55
N TYR A 95 12.31 -1.78 28.54
CA TYR A 95 13.25 -2.88 28.37
C TYR A 95 13.63 -3.09 26.91
N ALA A 96 14.94 -3.06 26.63
CA ALA A 96 15.53 -3.37 25.33
C ALA A 96 16.63 -4.42 25.44
N PRO A 97 16.58 -5.52 24.68
CA PRO A 97 17.78 -6.29 24.39
C PRO A 97 18.80 -5.33 23.73
N GLY A 98 19.96 -5.13 24.37
CA GLY A 98 20.97 -4.15 23.93
C GLY A 98 20.90 -2.78 24.59
N GLY A 99 19.90 -2.51 25.44
CA GLY A 99 19.76 -1.24 26.17
C GLY A 99 19.16 -0.10 25.34
N TYR A 100 19.14 1.10 25.94
CA TYR A 100 18.55 2.27 25.29
C TYR A 100 19.47 2.81 24.19
N THR A 101 18.98 2.77 22.96
CA THR A 101 19.63 3.43 21.81
C THR A 101 19.07 4.85 21.68
N LYS A 102 19.95 5.86 21.62
CA LYS A 102 19.53 7.25 21.50
C LYS A 102 18.99 7.49 20.07
N PRO A 103 17.91 8.26 19.90
CA PRO A 103 17.45 8.66 18.57
C PRO A 103 18.54 9.29 17.70
N THR A 104 19.46 10.07 18.30
CA THR A 104 20.58 10.70 17.60
C THR A 104 21.73 9.76 17.24
N SER A 105 21.72 8.50 17.67
CA SER A 105 22.77 7.52 17.34
C SER A 105 22.44 6.64 16.15
N ILE A 106 21.27 6.83 15.51
CA ILE A 106 20.88 6.13 14.30
C ILE A 106 20.48 7.14 13.22
N THR A 107 20.63 6.74 11.96
CA THR A 107 20.05 7.47 10.82
C THR A 107 18.80 6.72 10.38
N THR A 108 17.64 7.32 10.63
CA THR A 108 16.34 6.73 10.33
C THR A 108 15.80 7.25 9.00
N ILE A 109 15.22 6.36 8.21
CA ILE A 109 14.32 6.68 7.11
C ILE A 109 12.90 6.61 7.66
N PHE A 110 12.22 7.76 7.71
CA PHE A 110 10.83 7.82 8.17
C PHE A 110 9.86 7.31 7.10
N PRO A 111 8.67 6.84 7.50
CA PRO A 111 7.65 6.41 6.56
C PRO A 111 7.21 7.55 5.64
N VAL A 112 6.88 7.21 4.40
CA VAL A 112 6.40 8.19 3.42
C VAL A 112 4.98 8.64 3.71
N THR A 113 4.21 7.79 4.38
CA THR A 113 2.90 8.11 4.96
C THR A 113 2.55 7.07 6.02
N GLY A 114 1.49 7.33 6.78
CA GLY A 114 1.03 6.46 7.84
C GLY A 114 -0.10 7.12 8.60
N TYR A 115 -0.53 6.48 9.67
CA TYR A 115 -1.64 6.98 10.47
C TYR A 115 -1.60 6.42 11.90
N THR A 116 -2.16 7.17 12.85
CA THR A 116 -2.27 6.71 14.24
C THR A 116 -3.34 5.64 14.36
N HIS A 117 -3.17 4.70 15.29
CA HIS A 117 -4.15 3.63 15.52
C HIS A 117 -5.58 4.13 15.70
N ASP A 118 -5.77 5.22 16.45
CA ASP A 118 -7.08 5.81 16.74
C ASP A 118 -7.79 6.40 15.52
N SER A 119 -7.10 6.58 14.39
CA SER A 119 -7.66 7.19 13.18
C SER A 119 -8.50 6.24 12.35
N VAL A 120 -8.35 4.92 12.51
CA VAL A 120 -9.08 3.91 11.74
C VAL A 120 -10.38 3.52 12.42
N ASP A 121 -10.29 3.07 13.67
CA ASP A 121 -11.45 2.77 14.51
C ASP A 121 -11.05 2.86 15.98
N ALA A 122 -11.29 4.03 16.59
CA ALA A 122 -10.98 4.28 17.99
C ALA A 122 -11.66 3.30 18.98
N SER A 123 -12.67 2.53 18.53
CA SER A 123 -13.36 1.54 19.36
C SER A 123 -12.76 0.13 19.30
N LYS A 124 -11.90 -0.17 18.31
CA LYS A 124 -11.36 -1.52 18.08
C LYS A 124 -9.91 -1.72 18.50
N GLY A 125 -9.23 -0.66 18.95
CA GLY A 125 -7.85 -0.71 19.41
C GLY A 125 -6.85 -0.54 18.26
N PRO A 126 -5.64 -1.15 18.33
CA PRO A 126 -4.58 -0.90 17.37
C PRO A 126 -5.02 -1.27 15.95
N ALA A 127 -4.77 -0.34 15.03
CA ALA A 127 -4.95 -0.56 13.61
C ALA A 127 -3.88 -1.57 13.12
N SER A 128 -4.11 -2.24 11.99
CA SER A 128 -3.12 -3.12 11.39
C SER A 128 -3.12 -2.91 9.88
N VAL A 129 -2.14 -2.13 9.41
CA VAL A 129 -1.97 -1.83 8.01
C VAL A 129 -1.72 -3.11 7.25
N VAL A 130 -2.60 -3.38 6.30
CA VAL A 130 -2.48 -4.55 5.43
C VAL A 130 -1.35 -4.33 4.42
N GLY A 131 -1.09 -3.07 4.06
CA GLY A 131 -0.24 -2.63 2.96
C GLY A 131 -1.04 -2.48 1.67
N GLY A 132 -0.37 -2.47 0.51
CA GLY A 132 -1.02 -2.00 -0.70
C GLY A 132 -0.26 -2.21 -2.01
N TYR A 133 -0.71 -1.47 -3.03
CA TYR A 133 -0.21 -1.51 -4.40
C TYR A 133 -0.21 -0.12 -5.03
N PHE A 134 0.78 0.15 -5.89
CA PHE A 134 0.59 1.18 -6.91
C PHE A 134 -0.46 0.71 -7.90
N TYR A 135 -1.56 1.45 -8.02
CA TYR A 135 -2.62 1.10 -8.95
C TYR A 135 -2.16 1.41 -10.38
N ARG A 136 -2.07 0.37 -11.21
CA ARG A 136 -1.70 0.44 -12.64
C ARG A 136 -2.77 -0.14 -13.56
N GLY A 137 -3.94 -0.47 -13.00
CA GLY A 137 -5.06 -1.08 -13.71
C GLY A 137 -5.79 -0.11 -14.63
N ALA A 138 -6.44 -0.65 -15.66
CA ALA A 138 -7.21 0.15 -16.60
C ALA A 138 -8.64 0.45 -16.11
N ALA A 139 -9.13 -0.25 -15.08
CA ALA A 139 -10.51 -0.09 -14.61
C ALA A 139 -10.76 1.33 -14.06
N ASP A 140 -9.86 1.85 -13.21
CA ASP A 140 -9.90 3.24 -12.76
C ASP A 140 -8.65 4.02 -13.21
N PRO A 141 -8.69 4.66 -14.40
CA PRO A 141 -7.53 5.40 -14.91
C PRO A 141 -7.20 6.67 -14.11
N CYS A 142 -8.06 7.11 -13.20
CA CYS A 142 -7.79 8.25 -12.33
C CYS A 142 -6.88 7.87 -11.16
N LEU A 143 -6.85 6.60 -10.76
CA LEU A 143 -5.94 6.07 -9.74
C LEU A 143 -4.56 5.70 -10.28
N ASN A 144 -4.33 5.78 -11.59
CA ASN A 144 -3.05 5.35 -12.17
C ASN A 144 -1.85 6.07 -11.51
N GLY A 145 -0.96 5.28 -10.92
CA GLY A 145 0.24 5.74 -10.21
C GLY A 145 0.04 6.12 -8.74
N TRP A 146 -1.17 5.99 -8.20
CA TRP A 146 -1.43 6.18 -6.78
C TRP A 146 -1.14 4.88 -6.03
N TYR A 147 -0.52 4.97 -4.87
CA TYR A 147 -0.36 3.85 -3.96
C TYR A 147 -1.63 3.70 -3.10
N ILE A 148 -2.38 2.64 -3.32
CA ILE A 148 -3.61 2.35 -2.58
C ILE A 148 -3.35 1.30 -1.51
N TYR A 149 -3.75 1.57 -0.27
CA TYR A 149 -3.50 0.72 0.89
C TYR A 149 -4.63 0.81 1.90
N THR A 150 -4.77 -0.19 2.76
CA THR A 150 -5.86 -0.23 3.75
C THR A 150 -5.42 -0.92 5.04
N ASP A 151 -6.35 -1.03 5.97
CA ASP A 151 -6.22 -1.60 7.29
C ASP A 151 -7.14 -2.81 7.45
N LEU A 152 -6.78 -3.73 8.34
CA LEU A 152 -7.57 -4.91 8.69
C LEU A 152 -9.02 -4.57 9.04
N TYR A 153 -9.25 -3.46 9.75
CA TYR A 153 -10.57 -3.06 10.24
C TYR A 153 -11.24 -1.96 9.42
N SER A 154 -10.63 -1.53 8.32
CA SER A 154 -10.99 -0.28 7.66
C SER A 154 -12.38 -0.28 7.03
N TYR A 155 -12.98 0.91 6.99
CA TYR A 155 -14.15 1.25 6.16
C TYR A 155 -13.74 2.06 4.91
N ASP A 156 -12.47 2.45 4.85
CA ASP A 156 -11.87 3.26 3.81
C ASP A 156 -10.63 2.59 3.24
N ILE A 157 -10.27 2.97 2.03
CA ILE A 157 -8.94 2.77 1.49
C ILE A 157 -8.21 4.11 1.48
N TRP A 158 -6.93 4.12 1.78
CA TRP A 158 -6.11 5.31 1.57
C TRP A 158 -5.51 5.27 0.17
N ALA A 159 -5.52 6.40 -0.49
CA ALA A 159 -4.86 6.60 -1.78
C ALA A 159 -3.77 7.66 -1.61
N ALA A 160 -2.51 7.23 -1.70
CA ALA A 160 -1.34 8.09 -1.58
C ALA A 160 -0.75 8.42 -2.95
N ILE A 161 -0.43 9.69 -3.16
CA ILE A 161 0.21 10.19 -4.37
C ILE A 161 1.42 11.06 -4.01
N GLU A 162 2.48 10.96 -4.80
CA GLU A 162 3.63 11.86 -4.66
C GLU A 162 3.23 13.31 -4.97
N THR A 163 3.59 14.22 -4.06
CA THR A 163 3.37 15.67 -4.19
C THR A 163 4.08 16.24 -5.41
N THR A 164 5.29 15.77 -5.68
CA THR A 164 6.06 16.05 -6.88
C THR A 164 6.72 14.77 -7.37
N GLU A 165 6.86 14.63 -8.69
CA GLU A 165 7.38 13.43 -9.33
C GLU A 165 8.77 13.07 -8.78
N ASN A 166 8.92 11.82 -8.30
CA ASN A 166 10.16 11.27 -7.73
C ASN A 166 10.66 11.97 -6.46
N SER A 167 9.80 12.73 -5.78
CA SER A 167 10.16 13.33 -4.48
C SER A 167 10.10 12.36 -3.31
N GLU A 168 9.41 11.22 -3.50
CA GLU A 168 9.06 10.29 -2.42
C GLU A 168 8.29 10.94 -1.26
N ASN A 169 7.74 12.15 -1.46
CA ASN A 169 6.92 12.84 -0.48
C ASN A 169 5.44 12.68 -0.86
N PHE A 170 4.70 11.91 -0.08
CA PHE A 170 3.34 11.51 -0.41
C PHE A 170 2.30 12.34 0.34
N THR A 171 1.19 12.61 -0.34
CA THR A 171 -0.07 13.01 0.31
C THR A 171 -1.06 11.88 0.20
N SER A 172 -1.68 11.54 1.32
CA SER A 172 -2.65 10.44 1.40
C SER A 172 -4.05 10.99 1.65
N PHE A 173 -5.02 10.39 0.98
CA PHE A 173 -6.42 10.74 1.10
C PHE A 173 -7.19 9.49 1.53
N SER A 174 -8.06 9.63 2.54
CA SER A 174 -8.99 8.58 2.90
C SER A 174 -10.14 8.54 1.91
N VAL A 175 -10.50 7.34 1.48
CA VAL A 175 -11.45 7.12 0.42
C VAL A 175 -12.41 6.00 0.83
N PRO A 176 -13.66 6.32 1.20
CA PRO A 176 -14.59 5.31 1.67
C PRO A 176 -14.91 4.24 0.64
N PHE A 177 -15.11 3.01 1.12
CA PHE A 177 -15.52 1.91 0.28
C PHE A 177 -16.90 2.16 -0.33
N GLY A 178 -17.02 1.86 -1.63
CA GLY A 178 -18.29 1.91 -2.36
C GLY A 178 -18.53 0.65 -3.17
N CYS A 179 -19.77 0.45 -3.60
CA CYS A 179 -20.16 -0.65 -4.47
C CYS A 179 -20.64 -0.16 -5.84
N ALA A 180 -20.25 -0.89 -6.89
CA ALA A 180 -20.79 -0.65 -8.22
C ALA A 180 -22.30 -0.92 -8.26
N HIS A 181 -23.07 -0.02 -8.89
CA HIS A 181 -24.54 -0.12 -8.94
C HIS A 181 -25.03 -1.29 -9.80
N ASP A 182 -24.17 -1.81 -10.66
CA ASP A 182 -24.38 -2.95 -11.56
C ASP A 182 -23.49 -4.14 -11.15
N SER A 183 -23.10 -4.22 -9.87
CA SER A 183 -22.38 -5.39 -9.35
C SER A 183 -23.22 -6.66 -9.60
N PRO A 184 -22.63 -7.73 -10.17
CA PRO A 184 -23.36 -8.97 -10.45
C PRO A 184 -23.81 -9.68 -9.17
N MET A 185 -23.17 -9.38 -8.04
CA MET A 185 -23.58 -9.81 -6.73
C MET A 185 -24.00 -8.62 -5.88
N GLU A 186 -25.04 -8.82 -5.09
CA GLU A 186 -25.53 -7.81 -4.16
C GLU A 186 -24.48 -7.51 -3.09
N CYS A 187 -24.17 -6.23 -2.91
CA CYS A 187 -23.31 -5.82 -1.82
C CYS A 187 -24.05 -5.85 -0.50
N GLY A 188 -23.49 -6.54 0.49
CA GLY A 188 -23.89 -6.38 1.89
C GLY A 188 -23.48 -4.99 2.41
N PHE A 189 -24.29 -4.42 3.31
CA PHE A 189 -24.01 -3.14 3.96
C PHE A 189 -24.10 -3.29 5.47
N LYS A 190 -23.25 -2.57 6.20
CA LYS A 190 -23.23 -2.63 7.67
C LYS A 190 -24.53 -2.05 8.26
N PRO A 191 -25.23 -2.78 9.16
CA PRO A 191 -26.41 -2.26 9.83
C PRO A 191 -26.11 -0.95 10.58
N GLY A 192 -26.90 0.10 10.33
CA GLY A 192 -26.72 1.40 10.98
C GLY A 192 -25.65 2.32 10.37
N ALA A 193 -24.90 1.85 9.36
CA ALA A 193 -23.97 2.68 8.59
C ALA A 193 -24.52 2.87 7.16
N HIS A 194 -24.87 4.11 6.80
CA HIS A 194 -25.40 4.39 5.47
C HIS A 194 -24.31 4.20 4.40
N ASN A 195 -24.57 3.31 3.43
CA ASN A 195 -23.75 3.06 2.24
C ASN A 195 -22.32 2.56 2.50
N VAL A 196 -22.04 1.97 3.66
CA VAL A 196 -20.73 1.35 3.95
C VAL A 196 -20.82 -0.15 3.66
N PRO A 197 -20.08 -0.67 2.66
CA PRO A 197 -20.07 -2.10 2.37
C PRO A 197 -19.62 -2.92 3.58
N ASP A 198 -20.30 -4.02 3.83
CA ASP A 198 -19.87 -4.97 4.86
C ASP A 198 -18.83 -5.93 4.30
N LEU A 199 -17.58 -5.49 4.35
CA LEU A 199 -16.43 -6.26 3.91
C LEU A 199 -15.93 -7.27 4.97
N GLY A 200 -16.41 -7.18 6.22
CA GLY A 200 -15.81 -7.90 7.34
C GLY A 200 -14.38 -7.42 7.62
N TYR A 201 -13.41 -8.33 7.68
CA TYR A 201 -11.98 -8.02 7.83
C TYR A 201 -11.28 -7.99 6.48
N VAL A 202 -10.46 -6.96 6.22
CA VAL A 202 -9.62 -6.91 5.02
C VAL A 202 -8.32 -7.66 5.29
N LEU A 203 -8.09 -8.75 4.55
CA LEU A 203 -6.97 -9.67 4.81
C LEU A 203 -5.76 -9.38 3.92
N SER A 204 -6.00 -8.91 2.70
CA SER A 204 -4.95 -8.61 1.74
C SER A 204 -5.46 -7.77 0.57
N LEU A 205 -4.56 -7.07 -0.11
CA LEU A 205 -4.78 -6.64 -1.49
C LEU A 205 -4.13 -7.64 -2.45
N SER A 206 -4.41 -7.61 -3.73
CA SER A 206 -3.71 -8.39 -4.76
C SER A 206 -3.81 -7.73 -6.11
N GLU A 207 -2.85 -8.01 -6.98
CA GLU A 207 -2.81 -7.50 -8.35
C GLU A 207 -2.85 -8.69 -9.31
N ASP A 208 -3.69 -8.62 -10.35
CA ASP A 208 -3.69 -9.61 -11.44
C ASP A 208 -2.76 -9.21 -12.60
N ASN A 209 -2.72 -10.04 -13.64
CA ASN A 209 -1.88 -9.78 -14.82
C ASN A 209 -2.32 -8.54 -15.63
N ASN A 210 -3.56 -8.07 -15.47
CA ASN A 210 -4.08 -6.86 -16.09
C ASN A 210 -3.89 -5.62 -15.19
N LYS A 211 -3.17 -5.77 -14.07
CA LYS A 211 -2.92 -4.71 -13.08
C LYS A 211 -4.17 -4.24 -12.34
N ASP A 212 -5.25 -5.00 -12.44
CA ASP A 212 -6.41 -4.76 -11.61
C ASP A 212 -6.10 -5.17 -10.18
N VAL A 213 -6.51 -4.32 -9.24
CA VAL A 213 -6.32 -4.57 -7.82
C VAL A 213 -7.59 -5.14 -7.20
N TYR A 214 -7.42 -6.13 -6.34
CA TYR A 214 -8.47 -6.84 -5.63
C TYR A 214 -8.22 -6.76 -4.12
N LEU A 215 -9.30 -6.67 -3.34
CA LEU A 215 -9.32 -6.84 -1.90
C LEU A 215 -9.80 -8.26 -1.61
N LEU A 216 -9.01 -8.99 -0.84
CA LEU A 216 -9.41 -10.23 -0.20
C LEU A 216 -9.92 -9.88 1.20
N THR A 217 -11.17 -10.23 1.48
CA THR A 217 -11.80 -9.97 2.76
C THR A 217 -12.44 -11.24 3.32
N SER A 218 -12.86 -11.22 4.58
CA SER A 218 -13.58 -12.35 5.19
C SER A 218 -14.95 -12.61 4.55
N ASN A 219 -15.52 -11.61 3.86
CA ASN A 219 -16.85 -11.69 3.25
C ASN A 219 -16.80 -11.92 1.72
N GLY A 220 -15.63 -11.80 1.09
CA GLY A 220 -15.49 -12.05 -0.34
C GLY A 220 -14.23 -11.45 -0.97
N VAL A 221 -14.20 -11.48 -2.30
CA VAL A 221 -13.15 -10.84 -3.11
C VAL A 221 -13.76 -9.71 -3.94
N TYR A 222 -13.08 -8.56 -3.92
CA TYR A 222 -13.61 -7.29 -4.38
C TYR A 222 -12.60 -6.62 -5.31
N ARG A 223 -12.92 -6.45 -6.59
CA ARG A 223 -12.06 -5.81 -7.60
C ARG A 223 -12.32 -4.31 -7.67
N VAL A 224 -11.30 -3.46 -7.80
CA VAL A 224 -11.50 -2.03 -8.12
C VAL A 224 -12.33 -1.90 -9.40
N ALA A 225 -13.43 -1.16 -9.32
CA ALA A 225 -14.37 -0.94 -10.41
C ALA A 225 -14.10 0.39 -11.12
N ALA A 226 -14.63 0.52 -12.34
CA ALA A 226 -14.55 1.76 -13.08
C ALA A 226 -15.38 2.88 -12.40
N PRO A 227 -14.89 4.14 -12.36
CA PRO A 227 -15.56 5.26 -11.71
C PRO A 227 -17.03 5.43 -12.11
N SER A 228 -17.35 5.29 -13.40
CA SER A 228 -18.73 5.42 -13.92
C SER A 228 -19.70 4.41 -13.32
N ARG A 229 -19.24 3.19 -13.03
CA ARG A 229 -20.04 2.13 -12.40
C ARG A 229 -20.39 2.45 -10.95
N CYS A 230 -19.76 3.49 -10.41
CA CYS A 230 -19.93 3.92 -9.03
C CYS A 230 -20.44 5.37 -8.96
N ARG A 231 -20.91 5.91 -10.10
CA ARG A 231 -21.46 7.27 -10.26
C ARG A 231 -20.43 8.37 -9.97
N TYR A 232 -19.15 8.10 -10.20
CA TYR A 232 -18.08 9.09 -10.10
C TYR A 232 -17.59 9.50 -11.49
N HIS A 233 -17.18 10.75 -11.61
CA HIS A 233 -16.64 11.29 -12.85
C HIS A 233 -15.11 11.24 -12.82
N CYS A 234 -14.53 10.45 -13.72
CA CYS A 234 -13.10 10.46 -13.99
C CYS A 234 -12.86 11.02 -15.40
N SER A 235 -12.14 12.14 -15.50
CA SER A 235 -11.84 12.78 -16.80
C SER A 235 -10.96 11.93 -17.71
N LYS A 236 -10.28 10.92 -17.17
CA LYS A 236 -9.44 9.95 -17.89
C LYS A 236 -10.21 8.70 -18.33
N GLU A 237 -11.43 8.51 -17.84
CA GLU A 237 -12.27 7.37 -18.22
C GLU A 237 -12.76 7.54 -19.66
N ARG A 238 -12.49 6.56 -20.52
CA ARG A 238 -12.97 6.57 -21.90
C ARG A 238 -14.35 5.91 -21.96
N TYR A 239 -15.40 6.72 -22.10
CA TYR A 239 -16.74 6.21 -22.40
C TYR A 239 -16.78 5.64 -23.82
N SER A 240 -17.06 4.35 -23.96
CA SER A 240 -17.62 3.80 -25.19
C SER A 240 -19.02 4.42 -25.37
N ASN A 241 -19.23 5.13 -26.48
CA ASN A 241 -20.40 5.98 -26.73
C ASN A 241 -21.74 5.32 -26.37
N VAL A 242 -22.33 5.72 -25.25
CA VAL A 242 -23.78 5.66 -25.01
C VAL A 242 -24.21 7.07 -24.59
N THR A 243 -24.86 7.77 -25.54
CA THR A 243 -25.61 9.02 -25.43
C THR A 243 -25.17 10.03 -24.36
N ARG A 244 -24.39 11.04 -24.79
CA ARG A 244 -24.24 12.31 -24.05
C ARG A 244 -25.61 12.98 -23.90
N VAL A 245 -26.12 13.07 -22.68
CA VAL A 245 -27.02 14.17 -22.31
C VAL A 245 -26.14 15.31 -21.82
N ALA A 246 -26.07 16.38 -22.59
CA ALA A 246 -25.32 17.58 -22.25
C ALA A 246 -26.02 18.31 -21.09
N SER A 247 -25.35 18.46 -19.95
CA SER A 247 -25.68 19.51 -18.98
C SER A 247 -24.57 20.55 -18.99
N SER A 248 -24.93 21.74 -19.47
CA SER A 248 -24.12 22.95 -19.41
C SER A 248 -23.92 23.39 -17.94
N GLY A 249 -22.68 23.43 -17.48
CA GLY A 249 -22.28 23.99 -16.19
C GLY A 249 -20.84 24.47 -16.26
N ASN A 250 -20.62 25.72 -15.86
CA ASN A 250 -19.39 26.48 -16.05
C ASN A 250 -18.12 25.81 -15.50
N LEU A 251 -17.04 25.93 -16.28
CA LEU A 251 -15.66 25.63 -15.92
C LEU A 251 -15.21 26.49 -14.73
N LEU A 252 -14.94 25.85 -13.60
CA LEU A 252 -14.05 26.36 -12.56
C LEU A 252 -12.81 25.47 -12.50
N GLN A 253 -11.67 26.13 -12.70
CA GLN A 253 -10.35 25.56 -12.85
C GLN A 253 -9.67 25.51 -11.47
N ALA A 254 -8.97 24.38 -11.22
CA ALA A 254 -7.97 24.13 -10.19
C ALA A 254 -8.43 24.02 -8.72
N ALA A 255 -8.00 22.91 -8.09
CA ALA A 255 -7.95 22.66 -6.64
C ALA A 255 -9.25 22.30 -5.88
N SER A 256 -9.96 21.22 -6.26
CA SER A 256 -10.91 20.53 -5.36
C SER A 256 -11.26 19.07 -5.74
N LEU A 257 -10.48 18.41 -6.61
CA LEU A 257 -10.78 17.06 -7.08
C LEU A 257 -9.94 15.99 -6.37
N VAL A 258 -10.17 15.75 -5.08
CA VAL A 258 -9.80 14.48 -4.44
C VAL A 258 -10.84 14.10 -3.39
N ALA A 259 -11.96 13.58 -3.86
CA ALA A 259 -12.83 12.69 -3.10
C ALA A 259 -13.45 11.73 -4.13
N CYS A 260 -12.62 10.85 -4.70
CA CYS A 260 -13.11 9.82 -5.60
C CYS A 260 -12.98 8.48 -4.91
N PHE A 261 -14.14 7.96 -4.55
CA PHE A 261 -14.39 6.76 -3.77
C PHE A 261 -14.01 5.52 -4.59
N ILE A 262 -12.89 4.89 -4.24
CA ILE A 262 -12.50 3.59 -4.79
C ILE A 262 -13.64 2.64 -4.46
N SER A 263 -14.29 2.19 -5.50
CA SER A 263 -15.45 1.34 -5.37
C SER A 263 -15.13 -0.01 -5.95
N PHE A 264 -15.68 -1.05 -5.34
CA PHE A 264 -15.35 -2.41 -5.67
C PHE A 264 -16.53 -3.12 -6.31
N MET A 265 -16.20 -4.03 -7.23
CA MET A 265 -17.12 -5.03 -7.75
C MET A 265 -16.78 -6.36 -7.09
N VAL A 266 -17.78 -7.09 -6.60
CA VAL A 266 -17.56 -8.46 -6.10
C VAL A 266 -17.19 -9.36 -7.29
N VAL A 267 -16.10 -10.10 -7.16
CA VAL A 267 -15.66 -11.11 -8.15
C VAL A 267 -15.42 -12.40 -7.38
N ILE A 268 -16.07 -13.50 -7.77
CA ILE A 268 -15.71 -14.86 -7.30
C ILE A 268 -14.72 -15.45 -8.30
#